data_AF-A0A8U0A0K5-F1
#
_entry.id   AF-A0A8U0A0K5-F1
#
_cell.length_a   1.000
_cell.length_b   1.000
_cell.length_c   1.000
_cell.angle_alpha   90.00
_cell.angle_beta   90.00
_cell.angle_gamma   90.00
#
_symmetry.space_group_name_H-M   'P 1'
#
loop_
_entity.id
_entity.type
_entity.pdbx_description
1 polymer ?
#
loop_
_entity_poly.entity_id
_entity_poly.type
_entity_poly.pdbx_seq_one_letter_code
_entity_poly.pdbx_strand_id
1 'polypeptide(L)'
;MDDRQIALLVLTLSTVIAGCSTPFGTGDDLGQEGGYSATDELDVTTDDGLNESERESVVHRTMARIEVIRGLEFDRDVSVRVISRAEYREQRNQFGLSSTNETEWTEQVWEALFLVDESTNATEAISDVYRGSVLGYYSEEDIVIVSDSDTPRIDPYTLAHELTHALQDQQLTLNVRDETQDAQLATNGLIEGDANAVEYEYRRRCEGSWSCLPRPVQPSDRSDRNQGVYTTISMPYVKGPAFIEALSERGGWETVNDAYESLPESTEQIIHPTRYPDESPESVRIADRSAEQWQRFTASPGTETVGEASIYTMFRTNGVIPAPQNGRENYSHPMSTGWAGDRLVPYNNTDGQNGYVWKTKWDTERDAKQFVDGYERLLEQHNASAVDGTHRLPESDPYADAFRVTREGRTVTIVNAPTADELDRIH
;
A
#
# COMPACT_ATOMS: atom_id res chain seq x y z
N MET A 1 -6.71 -10.53 21.48
CA MET A 1 -5.72 -10.56 20.40
C MET A 1 -6.53 -10.29 19.17
N ASP A 2 -6.48 -9.05 18.71
CA ASP A 2 -7.26 -8.58 17.57
C ASP A 2 -6.67 -9.17 16.29
N ASP A 3 -7.50 -9.92 15.55
CA ASP A 3 -7.19 -10.47 14.23
C ASP A 3 -7.37 -9.38 13.16
N ARG A 4 -6.47 -8.39 13.14
CA ARG A 4 -6.40 -7.41 12.06
C ARG A 4 -5.09 -7.55 11.30
N GLN A 5 -5.08 -8.39 10.26
CA GLN A 5 -4.02 -8.36 9.26
C GLN A 5 -4.59 -8.61 7.87
N ILE A 6 -4.91 -7.52 7.17
CA ILE A 6 -4.90 -7.49 5.71
C ILE A 6 -4.02 -6.31 5.28
N ALA A 7 -2.97 -6.65 4.50
CA ALA A 7 -2.05 -5.82 3.71
C ALA A 7 -0.62 -5.58 4.27
N LEU A 8 0.35 -6.21 3.58
CA LEU A 8 1.82 -6.00 3.47
C LEU A 8 2.58 -5.48 4.69
N LEU A 9 2.85 -6.39 5.60
CA LEU A 9 4.12 -7.04 5.86
C LEU A 9 3.68 -8.20 6.73
N VAL A 10 3.94 -9.46 6.38
CA VAL A 10 3.53 -10.57 7.26
C VAL A 10 4.51 -10.62 8.43
N LEU A 11 4.30 -9.71 9.38
CA LEU A 11 4.82 -9.77 10.74
C LEU A 11 3.69 -10.31 11.62
N THR A 12 3.47 -11.63 11.58
CA THR A 12 2.69 -12.35 12.60
C THR A 12 3.63 -12.93 13.65
N LEU A 13 3.32 -12.66 14.92
CA LEU A 13 4.14 -12.98 16.07
C LEU A 13 3.86 -14.42 16.59
N SER A 14 4.95 -15.18 16.80
CA SER A 14 5.13 -16.36 17.69
C SER A 14 4.84 -17.78 17.16
N THR A 15 5.88 -18.64 17.05
CA THR A 15 6.38 -19.57 18.11
C THR A 15 7.64 -20.32 17.60
N VAL A 16 8.68 -20.35 18.43
CA VAL A 16 10.07 -20.79 18.15
C VAL A 16 10.22 -22.30 17.87
N ILE A 17 10.97 -22.66 16.82
CA ILE A 17 11.80 -23.88 16.79
C ILE A 17 13.24 -23.47 16.52
N ALA A 18 14.08 -23.58 17.56
CA ALA A 18 15.50 -23.26 17.49
C ALA A 18 16.24 -24.25 16.59
N GLY A 19 16.60 -23.81 15.38
CA GLY A 19 17.73 -24.35 14.62
C GLY A 19 19.02 -23.69 15.09
N CYS A 20 20.11 -24.46 15.23
CA CYS A 20 21.40 -23.94 15.67
C CYS A 20 21.98 -22.93 14.68
N SER A 21 21.82 -21.63 14.95
CA SER A 21 22.60 -20.56 14.32
C SER A 21 23.93 -20.37 15.05
N THR A 22 24.99 -20.17 14.27
CA THR A 22 26.29 -19.72 14.79
C THR A 22 26.15 -18.26 15.26
N PRO A 23 26.95 -17.81 16.25
CA PRO A 23 26.78 -16.47 16.79
C PRO A 23 27.27 -15.43 15.76
N PHE A 24 26.36 -14.59 15.28
CA PHE A 24 26.67 -13.37 14.53
C PHE A 24 27.36 -12.38 15.46
N GLY A 25 28.51 -11.86 15.03
CA GLY A 25 29.26 -10.87 15.76
C GLY A 25 28.60 -9.51 15.57
N THR A 26 28.17 -8.89 16.67
CA THR A 26 27.89 -7.44 16.66
C THR A 26 29.23 -6.71 16.52
N GLY A 27 29.71 -6.56 15.27
CA GLY A 27 30.96 -5.85 14.97
C GLY A 27 31.81 -6.37 13.80
N ASP A 28 31.25 -7.05 12.81
CA ASP A 28 31.95 -7.22 11.53
C ASP A 28 31.89 -5.91 10.71
N ASP A 29 32.79 -5.76 9.72
CA ASP A 29 32.84 -4.57 8.86
C ASP A 29 31.72 -4.67 7.81
N LEU A 30 30.87 -3.63 7.70
CA LEU A 30 29.81 -3.53 6.68
C LEU A 30 30.24 -4.14 5.33
N GLY A 31 29.41 -5.05 4.82
CA GLY A 31 29.64 -5.74 3.56
C GLY A 31 30.34 -7.08 3.70
N GLN A 32 30.20 -7.74 4.87
CA GLN A 32 30.68 -9.10 5.13
C GLN A 32 29.57 -9.90 5.82
N GLU A 33 29.00 -10.86 5.12
CA GLU A 33 27.87 -11.64 5.64
C GLU A 33 28.06 -13.13 5.35
N GLY A 34 27.82 -13.99 6.34
CA GLY A 34 27.94 -15.46 6.19
C GLY A 34 29.27 -15.96 5.64
N GLY A 35 30.37 -15.18 5.78
CA GLY A 35 31.68 -15.48 5.19
C GLY A 35 31.87 -15.03 3.74
N TYR A 36 30.94 -14.23 3.21
CA TYR A 36 30.96 -13.65 1.86
C TYR A 36 31.05 -12.11 1.91
N SER A 37 31.94 -11.55 1.09
CA SER A 37 32.08 -10.11 0.91
C SER A 37 31.15 -9.59 -0.19
N ALA A 38 30.76 -8.32 -0.10
CA ALA A 38 30.00 -7.63 -1.15
C ALA A 38 30.68 -7.66 -2.53
N THR A 39 32.02 -7.80 -2.57
CA THR A 39 32.83 -7.85 -3.79
C THR A 39 33.08 -9.25 -4.32
N ASP A 40 32.66 -10.29 -3.60
CA ASP A 40 32.96 -11.67 -4.00
C ASP A 40 32.25 -12.04 -5.30
N GLU A 41 32.96 -12.82 -6.12
CA GLU A 41 32.39 -13.54 -7.24
C GLU A 41 31.92 -14.91 -6.77
N LEU A 42 30.68 -15.25 -7.08
CA LEU A 42 30.11 -16.55 -6.74
C LEU A 42 30.33 -17.51 -7.91
N ASP A 43 30.86 -18.70 -7.62
CA ASP A 43 30.97 -19.81 -8.58
C ASP A 43 29.63 -20.56 -8.66
N VAL A 44 28.59 -19.86 -9.13
CA VAL A 44 27.20 -20.32 -9.19
C VAL A 44 26.61 -20.02 -10.56
N THR A 45 25.87 -20.97 -11.12
CA THR A 45 25.11 -20.76 -12.36
C THR A 45 23.62 -20.96 -12.10
N THR A 46 22.75 -20.29 -12.88
CA THR A 46 21.30 -20.44 -12.73
C THR A 46 20.70 -21.45 -13.70
N ASP A 47 21.51 -22.24 -14.41
CA ASP A 47 21.06 -23.06 -15.54
C ASP A 47 20.12 -24.20 -15.11
N ASP A 48 20.40 -24.84 -13.98
CA ASP A 48 19.58 -25.85 -13.32
C ASP A 48 18.82 -25.34 -12.09
N GLY A 49 18.80 -24.02 -11.90
CA GLY A 49 18.26 -23.37 -10.70
C GLY A 49 19.33 -23.22 -9.63
N LEU A 50 18.94 -22.82 -8.41
CA LEU A 50 19.85 -22.71 -7.28
C LEU A 50 19.54 -23.81 -6.26
N ASN A 51 20.49 -24.69 -6.00
CA ASN A 51 20.39 -25.63 -4.88
C ASN A 51 20.52 -24.89 -3.53
N GLU A 52 20.38 -25.60 -2.41
CA GLU A 52 20.37 -25.00 -1.07
C GLU A 52 21.66 -24.23 -0.74
N SER A 53 22.84 -24.83 -0.94
CA SER A 53 24.12 -24.18 -0.66
C SER A 53 24.43 -23.04 -1.62
N GLU A 54 24.05 -23.17 -2.90
CA GLU A 54 24.17 -22.08 -3.87
C GLU A 54 23.27 -20.91 -3.48
N ARG A 55 22.04 -21.18 -3.04
CA ARG A 55 21.10 -20.16 -2.58
C ARG A 55 21.61 -19.43 -1.35
N GLU A 56 22.15 -20.16 -0.37
CA GLU A 56 22.79 -19.58 0.83
C GLU A 56 23.91 -18.60 0.44
N SER A 57 24.83 -19.01 -0.46
CA SER A 57 25.92 -18.13 -0.93
C SER A 57 25.40 -16.86 -1.64
N VAL A 58 24.31 -16.98 -2.40
CA VAL A 58 23.68 -15.84 -3.10
C VAL A 58 22.99 -14.89 -2.12
N VAL A 59 22.38 -15.42 -1.06
CA VAL A 59 21.72 -14.66 0.01
C VAL A 59 22.75 -13.86 0.79
N HIS A 60 23.77 -14.51 1.34
CA HIS A 60 24.80 -13.84 2.14
C HIS A 60 25.55 -12.78 1.34
N ARG A 61 25.96 -13.08 0.10
CA ARG A 61 26.59 -12.06 -0.76
C ARG A 61 25.63 -10.93 -1.17
N THR A 62 24.32 -11.14 -1.10
CA THR A 62 23.33 -10.08 -1.33
C THR A 62 23.11 -9.25 -0.08
N MET A 63 23.06 -9.85 1.10
CA MET A 63 23.05 -9.15 2.40
C MET A 63 24.25 -8.20 2.50
N ALA A 64 25.47 -8.71 2.33
CA ALA A 64 26.69 -7.88 2.30
C ALA A 64 26.60 -6.68 1.33
N ARG A 65 26.01 -6.88 0.15
CA ARG A 65 25.84 -5.78 -0.82
C ARG A 65 24.80 -4.75 -0.37
N ILE A 66 23.74 -5.18 0.30
CA ILE A 66 22.72 -4.29 0.88
C ILE A 66 23.36 -3.43 1.98
N GLU A 67 24.18 -3.99 2.85
CA GLU A 67 24.91 -3.24 3.89
C GLU A 67 25.77 -2.12 3.30
N VAL A 68 26.48 -2.41 2.20
CA VAL A 68 27.28 -1.41 1.46
C VAL A 68 26.42 -0.33 0.79
N ILE A 69 25.15 -0.60 0.48
CA ILE A 69 24.22 0.40 -0.06
C ILE A 69 23.62 1.23 1.09
N ARG A 70 23.09 0.56 2.10
CA ARG A 70 22.19 1.12 3.12
C ARG A 70 22.91 1.64 4.36
N GLY A 71 24.13 1.16 4.61
CA GLY A 71 24.97 1.55 5.74
C GLY A 71 24.50 1.01 7.10
N LEU A 72 23.74 -0.09 7.09
CA LEU A 72 23.24 -0.80 8.27
C LEU A 72 23.65 -2.26 8.17
N GLU A 73 23.99 -2.88 9.29
CA GLU A 73 24.42 -4.29 9.40
C GLU A 73 23.21 -5.23 9.56
N PHE A 74 23.29 -6.47 9.12
CA PHE A 74 22.36 -7.50 9.57
C PHE A 74 22.76 -8.02 10.97
N ASP A 75 21.86 -7.95 11.94
CA ASP A 75 22.09 -8.48 13.31
C ASP A 75 21.94 -10.01 13.37
N ARG A 76 21.23 -10.59 12.41
CA ARG A 76 20.93 -12.03 12.33
C ARG A 76 20.87 -12.50 10.87
N ASP A 77 21.22 -13.76 10.67
CA ASP A 77 21.06 -14.44 9.38
C ASP A 77 19.61 -14.36 8.88
N VAL A 78 19.46 -14.44 7.56
CA VAL A 78 18.14 -14.51 6.91
C VAL A 78 18.07 -15.77 6.07
N SER A 79 17.17 -16.68 6.45
CA SER A 79 17.01 -17.94 5.74
C SER A 79 16.06 -17.81 4.55
N VAL A 80 16.18 -18.71 3.56
CA VAL A 80 15.27 -18.76 2.41
C VAL A 80 14.50 -20.06 2.36
N ARG A 81 13.18 -19.95 2.48
CA ARG A 81 12.22 -21.06 2.31
C ARG A 81 11.62 -21.02 0.92
N VAL A 82 11.44 -22.19 0.32
CA VAL A 82 10.77 -22.35 -0.99
C VAL A 82 9.44 -23.06 -0.75
N ILE A 83 8.35 -22.42 -1.15
CA ILE A 83 6.99 -23.00 -1.05
C ILE A 83 6.36 -23.12 -2.44
N SER A 84 5.50 -24.11 -2.61
CA SER A 84 4.76 -24.29 -3.86
C SER A 84 3.71 -23.21 -4.07
N ARG A 85 3.27 -22.98 -5.32
CA ARG A 85 2.16 -22.06 -5.61
C ARG A 85 0.86 -22.50 -4.94
N ALA A 86 0.66 -23.82 -4.79
CA ALA A 86 -0.50 -24.38 -4.11
C ALA A 86 -0.49 -24.04 -2.61
N GLU A 87 0.67 -24.22 -1.96
CA GLU A 87 0.85 -23.89 -0.55
C GLU A 87 0.67 -22.39 -0.28
N TYR A 88 1.26 -21.51 -1.11
CA TYR A 88 1.05 -20.06 -1.01
C TYR A 88 -0.44 -19.68 -1.05
N ARG A 89 -1.21 -20.29 -1.96
CA ARG A 89 -2.66 -20.05 -2.06
C ARG A 89 -3.42 -20.53 -0.83
N GLU A 90 -3.05 -21.69 -0.30
CA GLU A 90 -3.67 -22.24 0.91
C GLU A 90 -3.41 -21.35 2.12
N GLN A 91 -2.17 -20.91 2.33
CA GLN A 91 -1.81 -19.99 3.41
C GLN A 91 -2.64 -18.71 3.31
N ARG A 92 -2.70 -18.06 2.13
CA ARG A 92 -3.46 -16.81 1.95
C ARG A 92 -4.96 -16.96 2.20
N ASN A 93 -5.56 -18.10 1.88
CA ASN A 93 -6.97 -18.35 2.14
C ASN A 93 -7.29 -18.50 3.64
N GLN A 94 -6.32 -18.89 4.47
CA GLN A 94 -6.50 -19.00 5.92
C GLN A 94 -6.45 -17.65 6.63
N PHE A 95 -5.74 -16.66 6.07
CA PHE A 95 -5.63 -15.30 6.62
C PHE A 95 -6.81 -14.37 6.24
N GLY A 96 -7.64 -14.72 5.26
CA GLY A 96 -8.72 -13.86 4.75
C GLY A 96 -10.04 -13.89 5.53
N LEU A 97 -10.07 -14.42 6.76
CA LEU A 97 -11.31 -14.55 7.55
C LEU A 97 -11.61 -13.26 8.32
N SER A 98 -12.14 -12.24 7.64
CA SER A 98 -12.74 -11.05 8.29
C SER A 98 -14.15 -11.34 8.81
N SER A 99 -14.60 -10.60 9.82
CA SER A 99 -16.00 -10.65 10.24
C SER A 99 -16.92 -10.00 9.19
N THR A 100 -18.19 -10.43 9.12
CA THR A 100 -19.16 -9.86 8.15
C THR A 100 -19.28 -8.33 8.24
N ASN A 101 -19.27 -7.78 9.47
CA ASN A 101 -19.35 -6.33 9.68
C ASN A 101 -18.11 -5.57 9.18
N GLU A 102 -16.91 -6.17 9.24
CA GLU A 102 -15.69 -5.57 8.69
C GLU A 102 -15.70 -5.58 7.16
N THR A 103 -16.25 -6.64 6.57
CA THR A 103 -16.42 -6.74 5.11
C THR A 103 -17.37 -5.66 4.59
N GLU A 104 -18.57 -5.52 5.16
CA GLU A 104 -19.54 -4.49 4.72
C GLU A 104 -19.00 -3.05 4.91
N TRP A 105 -18.28 -2.81 6.01
CA TRP A 105 -17.62 -1.51 6.23
C TRP A 105 -16.55 -1.25 5.16
N THR A 106 -15.74 -2.26 4.84
CA THR A 106 -14.68 -2.16 3.83
C THR A 106 -15.28 -1.91 2.46
N GLU A 107 -16.31 -2.68 2.09
CA GLU A 107 -17.06 -2.50 0.84
C GLU A 107 -17.55 -1.05 0.71
N GLN A 108 -18.15 -0.48 1.76
CA GLN A 108 -18.59 0.92 1.75
C GLN A 108 -17.47 1.95 1.58
N VAL A 109 -16.29 1.73 2.18
CA VAL A 109 -15.15 2.65 2.00
C VAL A 109 -14.65 2.63 0.55
N TRP A 110 -14.52 1.45 -0.06
CA TRP A 110 -14.03 1.32 -1.43
C TRP A 110 -15.06 1.72 -2.48
N GLU A 111 -16.36 1.51 -2.19
CA GLU A 111 -17.49 1.96 -3.00
C GLU A 111 -17.59 3.49 -3.00
N ALA A 112 -17.42 4.14 -1.85
CA ALA A 112 -17.44 5.60 -1.74
C ALA A 112 -16.37 6.29 -2.62
N LEU A 113 -15.30 5.57 -2.93
CA LEU A 113 -14.21 6.03 -3.80
C LEU A 113 -14.39 5.59 -5.27
N PHE A 114 -15.50 4.95 -5.62
CA PHE A 114 -15.75 4.41 -6.96
C PHE A 114 -14.62 3.47 -7.44
N LEU A 115 -14.05 2.68 -6.53
CA LEU A 115 -12.94 1.75 -6.81
C LEU A 115 -13.39 0.29 -6.84
N VAL A 116 -14.43 -0.04 -6.08
CA VAL A 116 -15.06 -1.36 -6.04
C VAL A 116 -16.58 -1.14 -6.05
N ASP A 117 -17.28 -1.74 -7.01
CA ASP A 117 -18.73 -1.61 -7.13
C ASP A 117 -19.53 -2.47 -6.13
N GLU A 118 -20.83 -2.19 -6.01
CA GLU A 118 -21.77 -2.87 -5.10
C GLU A 118 -21.84 -4.39 -5.30
N SER A 119 -21.44 -4.89 -6.48
CA SER A 119 -21.50 -6.32 -6.82
C SER A 119 -20.20 -7.06 -6.58
N THR A 120 -19.12 -6.33 -6.29
CA THR A 120 -17.77 -6.85 -6.15
C THR A 120 -17.38 -6.94 -4.69
N ASN A 121 -16.94 -8.12 -4.25
CA ASN A 121 -16.42 -8.27 -2.90
C ASN A 121 -15.05 -7.55 -2.78
N ALA A 122 -15.02 -6.45 -2.02
CA ALA A 122 -13.81 -5.63 -1.88
C ALA A 122 -12.64 -6.42 -1.28
N THR A 123 -12.89 -7.23 -0.26
CA THR A 123 -11.86 -8.04 0.42
C THR A 123 -11.19 -9.04 -0.53
N GLU A 124 -11.97 -9.71 -1.38
CA GLU A 124 -11.45 -10.63 -2.39
C GLU A 124 -10.71 -9.87 -3.49
N ALA A 125 -11.24 -8.73 -3.96
CA ALA A 125 -10.55 -7.90 -4.95
C ALA A 125 -9.18 -7.43 -4.45
N ILE A 126 -9.08 -6.98 -3.19
CA ILE A 126 -7.82 -6.63 -2.52
C ILE A 126 -6.90 -7.84 -2.44
N SER A 127 -7.43 -8.98 -1.98
CA SER A 127 -6.67 -10.23 -1.86
C SER A 127 -6.12 -10.69 -3.20
N ASP A 128 -6.90 -10.57 -4.27
CA ASP A 128 -6.51 -10.93 -5.63
C ASP A 128 -5.33 -10.14 -6.16
N VAL A 129 -5.32 -8.83 -5.93
CA VAL A 129 -4.19 -8.01 -6.37
C VAL A 129 -2.90 -8.46 -5.68
N TYR A 130 -2.96 -8.77 -4.39
CA TYR A 130 -1.80 -9.28 -3.66
C TYR A 130 -1.40 -10.69 -4.12
N ARG A 131 -2.36 -11.60 -4.30
CA ARG A 131 -2.07 -12.98 -4.77
C ARG A 131 -1.39 -12.99 -6.14
N GLY A 132 -1.80 -12.11 -7.05
CA GLY A 132 -1.28 -12.04 -8.42
C GLY A 132 0.11 -11.44 -8.55
N SER A 133 0.62 -10.76 -7.51
CA SER A 133 1.84 -9.94 -7.62
C SER A 133 3.08 -10.54 -6.94
N VAL A 134 2.94 -11.66 -6.20
CA VAL A 134 4.00 -12.18 -5.32
C VAL A 134 4.80 -13.32 -5.96
N LEU A 135 6.11 -13.09 -6.06
CA LEU A 135 7.13 -14.05 -6.53
C LEU A 135 8.05 -14.50 -5.39
N GLY A 136 8.28 -13.61 -4.43
CA GLY A 136 8.85 -13.88 -3.10
C GLY A 136 8.39 -12.78 -2.13
N TYR A 137 8.55 -13.01 -0.83
CA TYR A 137 8.21 -12.05 0.21
C TYR A 137 8.99 -12.34 1.50
N TYR A 138 9.33 -11.31 2.27
CA TYR A 138 9.81 -11.45 3.66
C TYR A 138 8.65 -11.75 4.62
N SER A 139 8.82 -12.75 5.49
CA SER A 139 7.83 -13.15 6.50
C SER A 139 8.50 -13.92 7.63
N GLU A 140 8.22 -13.53 8.87
CA GLU A 140 8.66 -14.26 10.08
C GLU A 140 10.17 -14.58 10.09
N GLU A 141 11.02 -13.57 9.85
CA GLU A 141 12.49 -13.69 9.79
C GLU A 141 13.06 -14.43 8.56
N ASP A 142 12.21 -14.94 7.67
CA ASP A 142 12.62 -15.66 6.47
C ASP A 142 12.24 -14.94 5.17
N ILE A 143 13.03 -15.12 4.11
CA ILE A 143 12.55 -14.90 2.74
C ILE A 143 11.78 -16.14 2.28
N VAL A 144 10.56 -15.95 1.82
CA VAL A 144 9.75 -16.99 1.19
C VAL A 144 9.75 -16.80 -0.31
N ILE A 145 10.14 -17.84 -1.06
CA ILE A 145 10.12 -17.86 -2.53
C ILE A 145 9.04 -18.81 -3.00
N VAL A 146 8.16 -18.33 -3.89
CA VAL A 146 7.06 -19.14 -4.42
C VAL A 146 7.48 -19.80 -5.72
N SER A 147 7.79 -21.09 -5.67
CA SER A 147 8.28 -21.90 -6.79
C SER A 147 7.82 -23.36 -6.65
N ASP A 148 7.41 -23.97 -7.75
CA ASP A 148 7.09 -25.41 -7.80
C ASP A 148 8.34 -26.29 -8.05
N SER A 149 9.54 -25.68 -8.07
CA SER A 149 10.84 -26.35 -8.17
C SER A 149 11.63 -26.21 -6.86
N ASP A 150 12.24 -27.30 -6.41
CA ASP A 150 13.16 -27.35 -5.26
C ASP A 150 14.47 -26.57 -5.53
N THR A 151 14.80 -26.34 -6.81
CA THR A 151 15.90 -25.46 -7.25
C THR A 151 15.34 -24.23 -7.97
N PRO A 152 14.81 -23.22 -7.25
CA PRO A 152 14.23 -22.05 -7.89
C PRO A 152 15.32 -21.22 -8.58
N ARG A 153 14.94 -20.56 -9.69
CA ARG A 153 15.70 -19.41 -10.20
C ARG A 153 15.19 -18.17 -9.49
N ILE A 154 16.09 -17.42 -8.86
CA ILE A 154 15.75 -16.24 -8.06
C ILE A 154 16.11 -14.99 -8.86
N ASP A 155 15.19 -14.03 -8.99
CA ASP A 155 15.54 -12.70 -9.52
C ASP A 155 16.40 -11.99 -8.45
N PRO A 156 17.66 -11.64 -8.75
CA PRO A 156 18.54 -11.00 -7.76
C PRO A 156 18.00 -9.66 -7.26
N TYR A 157 17.15 -8.98 -8.04
CA TYR A 157 16.57 -7.70 -7.62
C TYR A 157 15.43 -7.92 -6.63
N THR A 158 14.55 -8.89 -6.89
CA THR A 158 13.53 -9.30 -5.91
C THR A 158 14.18 -9.79 -4.62
N LEU A 159 15.25 -10.59 -4.69
CA LEU A 159 15.96 -11.02 -3.48
C LEU A 159 16.55 -9.83 -2.71
N ALA A 160 17.14 -8.86 -3.41
CA ALA A 160 17.68 -7.66 -2.76
C ALA A 160 16.57 -6.82 -2.09
N HIS A 161 15.40 -6.69 -2.74
CA HIS A 161 14.22 -6.03 -2.18
C HIS A 161 13.76 -6.72 -0.89
N GLU A 162 13.53 -8.03 -0.92
CA GLU A 162 13.06 -8.78 0.25
C GLU A 162 14.08 -8.81 1.40
N LEU A 163 15.37 -8.95 1.09
CA LEU A 163 16.42 -8.87 2.12
C LEU A 163 16.54 -7.46 2.72
N THR A 164 16.15 -6.41 1.97
CA THR A 164 16.07 -5.06 2.55
C THR A 164 14.95 -4.98 3.58
N HIS A 165 13.81 -5.65 3.37
CA HIS A 165 12.78 -5.76 4.42
C HIS A 165 13.28 -6.52 5.66
N ALA A 166 14.08 -7.57 5.48
CA ALA A 166 14.72 -8.24 6.60
C ALA A 166 15.66 -7.30 7.37
N LEU A 167 16.48 -6.51 6.66
CA LEU A 167 17.35 -5.51 7.29
C LEU A 167 16.55 -4.45 8.04
N GLN A 168 15.46 -3.96 7.44
CA GLN A 168 14.57 -2.97 8.07
C GLN A 168 13.96 -3.52 9.36
N ASP A 169 13.48 -4.77 9.36
CA ASP A 169 12.92 -5.42 10.55
C ASP A 169 13.96 -5.69 11.65
N GLN A 170 15.24 -5.85 11.27
CA GLN A 170 16.34 -6.02 12.21
C GLN A 170 16.78 -4.71 12.85
N GLN A 171 16.90 -3.65 12.04
CA GLN A 171 17.60 -2.42 12.42
C GLN A 171 16.67 -1.25 12.75
N LEU A 172 15.42 -1.28 12.30
CA LEU A 172 14.49 -0.14 12.36
C LEU A 172 13.18 -0.52 13.05
N THR A 173 12.60 0.44 13.75
CA THR A 173 11.30 0.23 14.41
C THR A 173 10.16 0.43 13.39
N LEU A 174 9.62 -0.67 12.86
CA LEU A 174 8.52 -0.65 11.89
C LEU A 174 7.15 -0.47 12.58
N ASN A 175 6.92 0.70 13.18
CA ASN A 175 5.65 1.04 13.85
C ASN A 175 4.53 1.35 12.84
N VAL A 176 4.16 0.37 12.00
CA VAL A 176 3.15 0.55 10.94
C VAL A 176 1.88 1.17 11.50
N ARG A 177 1.50 2.33 10.93
CA ARG A 177 0.26 3.03 11.28
C ARG A 177 -0.91 2.32 10.59
N ASP A 178 -1.85 1.79 11.35
CA ASP A 178 -2.99 1.01 10.85
C ASP A 178 -4.35 1.65 11.18
N GLU A 179 -4.36 2.90 11.66
CA GLU A 179 -5.60 3.54 12.10
C GLU A 179 -6.52 3.94 10.94
N THR A 180 -5.93 4.15 9.76
CA THR A 180 -6.59 4.57 8.51
C THR A 180 -5.84 4.04 7.30
N GLN A 181 -6.52 3.84 6.18
CA GLN A 181 -5.89 3.45 4.92
C GLN A 181 -4.82 4.45 4.48
N ASP A 182 -5.06 5.76 4.61
CA ASP A 182 -4.08 6.79 4.23
C ASP A 182 -2.79 6.69 5.06
N ALA A 183 -2.89 6.55 6.39
CA ALA A 183 -1.73 6.41 7.25
C ALA A 183 -0.94 5.12 6.97
N GLN A 184 -1.65 4.02 6.65
CA GLN A 184 -1.02 2.75 6.27
C GLN A 184 -0.26 2.91 4.94
N LEU A 185 -0.89 3.49 3.91
CA LEU A 185 -0.25 3.75 2.62
C LEU A 185 0.94 4.71 2.76
N ALA A 186 0.86 5.70 3.66
CA ALA A 186 1.95 6.62 3.95
C ALA A 186 3.15 5.89 4.54
N THR A 187 2.92 5.09 5.59
CA THR A 187 3.98 4.32 6.25
C THR A 187 4.61 3.31 5.30
N ASN A 188 3.78 2.61 4.52
CA ASN A 188 4.27 1.71 3.48
C ASN A 188 5.06 2.46 2.41
N GLY A 189 4.73 3.73 2.12
CA GLY A 189 5.50 4.58 1.22
C GLY A 189 6.95 4.80 1.68
N LEU A 190 7.19 4.93 2.98
CA LEU A 190 8.55 4.95 3.53
C LEU A 190 9.22 3.57 3.40
N ILE A 191 8.56 2.51 3.87
CA ILE A 191 9.12 1.15 3.95
C ILE A 191 9.45 0.60 2.56
N GLU A 192 8.48 0.61 1.65
CA GLU A 192 8.64 0.15 0.27
C GLU A 192 9.52 1.09 -0.54
N GLY A 193 9.46 2.39 -0.25
CA GLY A 193 10.35 3.37 -0.86
C GLY A 193 11.82 3.05 -0.61
N ASP A 194 12.17 2.71 0.64
CA ASP A 194 13.55 2.42 1.05
C ASP A 194 14.04 1.12 0.39
N ALA A 195 13.23 0.05 0.44
CA ALA A 195 13.53 -1.20 -0.26
C ALA A 195 13.73 -1.01 -1.78
N ASN A 196 12.86 -0.23 -2.44
CA ASN A 196 13.00 0.09 -3.86
C ASN A 196 14.24 0.96 -4.16
N ALA A 197 14.60 1.88 -3.27
CA ALA A 197 15.81 2.71 -3.42
C ALA A 197 17.08 1.84 -3.34
N VAL A 198 17.12 0.90 -2.40
CA VAL A 198 18.20 -0.09 -2.30
C VAL A 198 18.22 -0.99 -3.53
N GLU A 199 17.07 -1.52 -3.96
CA GLU A 199 16.97 -2.34 -5.19
C GLU A 199 17.49 -1.58 -6.42
N TYR A 200 17.12 -0.30 -6.57
CA TYR A 200 17.56 0.54 -7.69
C TYR A 200 19.08 0.70 -7.70
N GLU A 201 19.68 1.05 -6.56
CA GLU A 201 21.13 1.19 -6.43
C GLU A 201 21.87 -0.14 -6.64
N TYR A 202 21.29 -1.24 -6.15
CA TYR A 202 21.79 -2.59 -6.37
C TYR A 202 21.83 -2.93 -7.86
N ARG A 203 20.72 -2.71 -8.58
CA ARG A 203 20.63 -2.89 -10.04
C ARG A 203 21.64 -2.03 -10.78
N ARG A 204 21.75 -0.74 -10.43
CA ARG A 204 22.71 0.19 -11.04
C ARG A 204 24.15 -0.30 -10.88
N ARG A 205 24.49 -0.91 -9.74
CA ARG A 205 25.81 -1.50 -9.52
C ARG A 205 25.99 -2.82 -10.27
N CYS A 206 24.96 -3.65 -10.41
CA CYS A 206 24.98 -4.86 -11.27
C CYS A 206 25.22 -4.54 -12.75
N GLU A 207 24.67 -3.43 -13.24
CA GLU A 207 24.91 -2.96 -14.61
C GLU A 207 26.30 -2.35 -14.80
N GLY A 208 27.01 -2.08 -13.70
CA GLY A 208 28.33 -1.47 -13.67
C GLY A 208 29.41 -2.37 -13.07
N SER A 209 29.65 -2.18 -11.77
CA SER A 209 30.82 -2.73 -11.06
C SER A 209 30.62 -4.10 -10.43
N TRP A 210 29.38 -4.58 -10.30
CA TRP A 210 29.08 -5.83 -9.61
C TRP A 210 28.71 -6.93 -10.58
N SER A 211 29.32 -8.11 -10.38
CA SER A 211 28.85 -9.35 -11.04
C SER A 211 27.56 -9.83 -10.37
N CYS A 212 26.49 -9.96 -11.14
CA CYS A 212 25.16 -10.36 -10.67
C CYS A 212 24.58 -11.48 -11.52
N LEU A 213 23.75 -12.34 -10.90
CA LEU A 213 23.10 -13.45 -11.58
C LEU A 213 22.15 -12.94 -12.68
N PRO A 214 21.98 -13.68 -13.79
CA PRO A 214 21.03 -13.32 -14.82
C PRO A 214 19.60 -13.43 -14.27
N ARG A 215 18.72 -12.53 -14.72
CA ARG A 215 17.32 -12.56 -14.32
C ARG A 215 16.58 -13.73 -15.00
N PRO A 216 15.71 -14.45 -14.29
CA PRO A 216 14.84 -15.43 -14.92
C PRO A 216 13.87 -14.73 -15.89
N VAL A 217 13.55 -15.38 -17.02
CA VAL A 217 12.48 -14.92 -17.91
C VAL A 217 11.16 -15.18 -17.20
N GLN A 218 10.52 -14.11 -16.74
CA GLN A 218 9.23 -14.21 -16.10
C GLN A 218 8.12 -13.99 -17.14
N PRO A 219 7.13 -14.90 -17.24
CA PRO A 219 5.94 -14.62 -18.01
C PRO A 219 5.23 -13.40 -17.40
N SER A 220 4.89 -12.42 -18.23
CA SER A 220 4.04 -11.31 -17.80
C SER A 220 2.63 -11.84 -17.59
N ASP A 221 2.24 -12.10 -16.34
CA ASP A 221 0.86 -12.44 -16.04
C ASP A 221 0.06 -11.13 -15.97
N ARG A 222 -0.67 -10.84 -17.05
CA ARG A 222 -1.64 -9.74 -17.08
C ARG A 222 -2.93 -10.27 -16.49
N SER A 223 -2.96 -10.43 -15.17
CA SER A 223 -4.18 -10.81 -14.46
C SER A 223 -5.28 -9.78 -14.70
N ASP A 224 -6.51 -10.22 -14.93
CA ASP A 224 -7.72 -9.41 -14.73
C ASP A 224 -7.83 -9.10 -13.24
N ARG A 225 -7.23 -7.97 -12.83
CA ARG A 225 -7.28 -7.46 -11.46
C ARG A 225 -8.08 -6.16 -11.41
N ASN A 226 -8.74 -5.89 -10.30
CA ASN A 226 -9.40 -4.60 -10.08
C ASN A 226 -8.35 -3.48 -10.14
N GLN A 227 -8.50 -2.59 -11.13
CA GLN A 227 -7.51 -1.54 -11.40
C GLN A 227 -7.49 -0.43 -10.34
N GLY A 228 -8.63 -0.14 -9.71
CA GLY A 228 -8.73 0.87 -8.66
C GLY A 228 -7.97 0.43 -7.41
N VAL A 229 -8.19 -0.81 -6.99
CA VAL A 229 -7.44 -1.46 -5.92
C VAL A 229 -5.96 -1.52 -6.27
N TYR A 230 -5.60 -2.03 -7.46
CA TYR A 230 -4.19 -2.12 -7.88
C TYR A 230 -3.48 -0.78 -7.90
N THR A 231 -4.14 0.26 -8.41
CA THR A 231 -3.56 1.60 -8.45
C THR A 231 -3.36 2.12 -7.02
N THR A 232 -4.35 2.01 -6.15
CA THR A 232 -4.24 2.49 -4.75
C THR A 232 -3.05 1.87 -4.02
N ILE A 233 -2.93 0.53 -4.06
CA ILE A 233 -1.88 -0.20 -3.34
C ILE A 233 -0.50 -0.10 -4.00
N SER A 234 -0.43 0.35 -5.27
CA SER A 234 0.84 0.56 -5.95
C SER A 234 1.49 1.89 -5.56
N MET A 235 0.78 2.80 -4.91
CA MET A 235 1.30 4.12 -4.56
C MET A 235 2.63 4.07 -3.77
N PRO A 236 2.78 3.24 -2.73
CA PRO A 236 4.06 3.10 -2.00
C PRO A 236 5.26 2.81 -2.90
N TYR A 237 5.12 1.88 -3.84
CA TYR A 237 6.17 1.48 -4.78
C TYR A 237 6.48 2.57 -5.82
N VAL A 238 5.47 3.35 -6.21
CA VAL A 238 5.61 4.38 -7.25
C VAL A 238 6.17 5.68 -6.69
N LYS A 239 5.75 6.08 -5.48
CA LYS A 239 6.06 7.38 -4.87
C LYS A 239 7.07 7.30 -3.74
N GLY A 240 7.16 6.17 -3.04
CA GLY A 240 8.15 5.92 -2.00
C GLY A 240 9.59 6.19 -2.44
N PRO A 241 10.07 5.70 -3.60
CA PRO A 241 11.46 5.93 -4.02
C PRO A 241 11.82 7.41 -4.13
N ALA A 242 10.91 8.23 -4.65
CA ALA A 242 11.10 9.69 -4.74
C ALA A 242 11.08 10.37 -3.36
N PHE A 243 10.31 9.83 -2.41
CA PHE A 243 10.33 10.29 -1.02
C PHE A 243 11.66 9.97 -0.33
N ILE A 244 12.21 8.76 -0.52
CA ILE A 244 13.53 8.38 -0.02
C ILE A 244 14.63 9.22 -0.66
N GLU A 245 14.58 9.43 -1.97
CA GLU A 245 15.52 10.29 -2.68
C GLU A 245 15.52 11.70 -2.07
N ALA A 246 14.35 12.30 -1.85
CA ALA A 246 14.22 13.61 -1.23
C ALA A 246 14.77 13.65 0.22
N LEU A 247 14.57 12.60 1.02
CA LEU A 247 15.16 12.49 2.37
C LEU A 247 16.69 12.37 2.29
N SER A 248 17.19 11.53 1.38
CA SER A 248 18.63 11.31 1.17
C SER A 248 19.34 12.57 0.65
N GLU A 249 18.69 13.36 -0.20
CA GLU A 249 19.22 14.66 -0.63
C GLU A 249 19.32 15.68 0.52
N ARG A 250 18.47 15.57 1.54
CA ARG A 250 18.49 16.46 2.72
C ARG A 250 19.61 16.13 3.69
N GLY A 251 19.90 14.86 3.93
CA GLY A 251 20.89 14.45 4.94
C GLY A 251 21.38 13.00 4.85
N GLY A 252 21.24 12.37 3.69
CA GLY A 252 21.66 11.00 3.44
C GLY A 252 20.80 9.96 4.17
N TRP A 253 21.36 8.75 4.34
CA TRP A 253 20.67 7.64 4.99
C TRP A 253 20.33 7.88 6.45
N GLU A 254 21.05 8.76 7.15
CA GLU A 254 20.71 9.14 8.53
C GLU A 254 19.32 9.80 8.59
N THR A 255 19.01 10.72 7.67
CA THR A 255 17.69 11.33 7.57
C THR A 255 16.60 10.34 7.15
N VAL A 256 16.95 9.30 6.38
CA VAL A 256 16.02 8.21 6.07
C VAL A 256 15.75 7.37 7.32
N ASN A 257 16.78 7.06 8.12
CA ASN A 257 16.62 6.34 9.38
C ASN A 257 15.76 7.12 10.39
N ASP A 258 16.00 8.42 10.53
CA ASP A 258 15.22 9.30 11.41
C ASP A 258 13.71 9.28 11.05
N ALA A 259 13.38 9.04 9.78
CA ALA A 259 11.98 8.96 9.34
C ALA A 259 11.24 7.75 9.92
N TYR A 260 11.94 6.69 10.33
CA TYR A 260 11.34 5.54 11.02
C TYR A 260 10.95 5.84 12.47
N GLU A 261 11.57 6.85 13.09
CA GLU A 261 11.21 7.36 14.42
C GLU A 261 10.11 8.43 14.36
N SER A 262 9.86 8.99 13.17
CA SER A 262 8.83 10.01 12.91
C SER A 262 8.06 9.69 11.64
N LEU A 263 7.35 8.57 11.63
CA LEU A 263 6.68 8.05 10.42
C LEU A 263 5.78 9.07 9.72
N PRO A 264 5.70 9.04 8.38
CA PRO A 264 4.77 9.87 7.63
C PRO A 264 3.33 9.57 8.01
N GLU A 265 2.53 10.62 8.20
CA GLU A 265 1.16 10.58 8.69
C GLU A 265 0.12 10.41 7.57
N SER A 266 0.46 10.82 6.34
CA SER A 266 -0.46 10.80 5.20
C SER A 266 0.24 10.55 3.87
N THR A 267 -0.51 10.09 2.88
CA THR A 267 0.02 9.90 1.53
C THR A 267 0.42 11.22 0.87
N GLU A 268 -0.15 12.35 1.30
CA GLU A 268 0.28 13.69 0.85
C GLU A 268 1.76 13.93 1.14
N GLN A 269 2.25 13.54 2.31
CA GLN A 269 3.66 13.68 2.68
C GLN A 269 4.59 12.82 1.81
N ILE A 270 4.14 11.65 1.37
CA ILE A 270 4.88 10.78 0.43
C ILE A 270 4.86 11.37 -0.98
N ILE A 271 3.71 11.91 -1.41
CA ILE A 271 3.53 12.46 -2.75
C ILE A 271 4.31 13.78 -2.90
N HIS A 272 4.34 14.60 -1.84
CA HIS A 272 4.99 15.90 -1.73
C HIS A 272 6.00 15.92 -0.57
N PRO A 273 7.22 15.36 -0.75
CA PRO A 273 8.20 15.18 0.32
C PRO A 273 8.64 16.47 1.03
N THR A 274 8.36 17.64 0.45
CA THR A 274 8.64 18.96 1.04
C THR A 274 7.69 19.34 2.18
N ARG A 275 6.55 18.65 2.32
CA ARG A 275 5.61 18.83 3.45
C ARG A 275 5.99 18.00 4.67
N TYR A 276 6.78 16.94 4.49
CA TYR A 276 7.28 16.12 5.58
C TYR A 276 8.57 16.71 6.19
N PRO A 277 8.70 16.75 7.53
CA PRO A 277 7.74 16.26 8.55
C PRO A 277 6.81 17.36 9.10
N ASP A 278 6.92 18.59 8.60
CA ASP A 278 6.38 19.78 9.26
C ASP A 278 4.84 19.93 9.16
N GLU A 279 4.20 19.28 8.19
CA GLU A 279 2.76 19.39 7.95
C GLU A 279 2.01 18.10 8.28
N SER A 280 1.10 18.16 9.25
CA SER A 280 0.21 17.04 9.61
C SER A 280 -1.22 17.25 9.09
N PRO A 281 -1.97 16.18 8.76
CA PRO A 281 -3.36 16.28 8.34
C PRO A 281 -4.25 17.02 9.36
N GLU A 282 -5.08 17.95 8.89
CA GLU A 282 -6.10 18.62 9.68
C GLU A 282 -7.14 17.61 10.20
N SER A 283 -7.46 17.67 11.50
CA SER A 283 -8.55 16.87 12.06
C SER A 283 -9.92 17.28 11.49
N VAL A 284 -10.61 16.32 10.87
CA VAL A 284 -12.00 16.46 10.39
C VAL A 284 -12.96 15.66 11.26
N ARG A 285 -14.05 16.31 11.67
CA ARG A 285 -15.14 15.71 12.46
C ARG A 285 -16.46 15.80 11.71
N ILE A 286 -17.23 14.71 11.76
CA ILE A 286 -18.60 14.62 11.29
C ILE A 286 -19.48 14.39 12.52
N ALA A 287 -20.38 15.32 12.82
CA ALA A 287 -21.38 15.13 13.86
C ALA A 287 -22.43 14.12 13.40
N ASP A 288 -22.90 13.26 14.29
CA ASP A 288 -23.95 12.32 13.92
C ASP A 288 -25.29 13.05 13.89
N ARG A 289 -25.93 13.03 12.71
CA ARG A 289 -27.24 13.67 12.47
C ARG A 289 -28.23 12.67 11.88
N SER A 290 -27.90 11.37 11.91
CA SER A 290 -28.75 10.34 11.35
C SER A 290 -30.06 10.22 12.13
N ALA A 291 -31.13 9.90 11.41
CA ALA A 291 -32.42 9.56 11.98
C ALA A 291 -32.39 8.14 12.57
N GLU A 292 -33.37 7.79 13.44
CA GLU A 292 -33.35 6.56 14.25
C GLU A 292 -33.13 5.26 13.48
N GLN A 293 -33.54 5.19 12.21
CA GLN A 293 -33.35 4.01 11.36
C GLN A 293 -31.94 3.84 10.80
N TRP A 294 -31.10 4.89 10.86
CA TRP A 294 -29.73 4.90 10.38
C TRP A 294 -28.76 5.02 11.56
N GLN A 295 -27.71 4.20 11.54
CA GLN A 295 -26.66 4.23 12.54
C GLN A 295 -25.29 4.13 11.86
N ARG A 296 -24.27 4.70 12.48
CA ARG A 296 -22.88 4.48 12.06
C ARG A 296 -22.53 3.02 12.20
N PHE A 297 -21.68 2.52 11.31
CA PHE A 297 -21.05 1.24 11.54
C PHE A 297 -20.31 1.25 12.89
N THR A 298 -20.51 0.19 13.66
CA THR A 298 -19.86 -0.01 14.97
C THR A 298 -18.56 -0.82 14.85
N ALA A 299 -18.23 -1.27 13.65
CA ALA A 299 -16.93 -1.86 13.34
C ALA A 299 -15.80 -0.89 13.72
N SER A 300 -14.63 -1.43 14.02
CA SER A 300 -13.43 -0.63 14.24
C SER A 300 -12.48 -0.87 13.05
N PRO A 301 -11.99 0.19 12.39
CA PRO A 301 -12.25 1.59 12.71
C PRO A 301 -13.68 2.03 12.31
N GLY A 302 -14.33 2.84 13.15
CA GLY A 302 -15.69 3.33 12.86
C GLY A 302 -15.74 4.44 11.80
N THR A 303 -14.58 4.86 11.31
CA THR A 303 -14.40 5.95 10.35
C THR A 303 -13.08 5.75 9.59
N GLU A 304 -12.96 6.31 8.39
CA GLU A 304 -11.75 6.25 7.57
C GLU A 304 -11.20 7.66 7.26
N THR A 305 -9.89 7.73 6.98
CA THR A 305 -9.21 8.82 6.27
C THR A 305 -8.62 8.23 4.99
N VAL A 306 -9.08 8.70 3.83
CA VAL A 306 -8.75 8.07 2.53
C VAL A 306 -7.52 8.70 1.89
N GLY A 307 -7.28 9.99 2.10
CA GLY A 307 -6.04 10.65 1.69
C GLY A 307 -5.91 11.06 0.22
N GLU A 308 -4.85 11.82 -0.10
CA GLU A 308 -4.60 12.32 -1.46
C GLU A 308 -4.45 11.18 -2.49
N ALA A 309 -3.75 10.09 -2.13
CA ALA A 309 -3.50 8.97 -3.04
C ALA A 309 -4.80 8.28 -3.50
N SER A 310 -5.72 8.01 -2.58
CA SER A 310 -6.98 7.35 -2.90
C SER A 310 -7.94 8.28 -3.63
N ILE A 311 -7.93 9.59 -3.32
CA ILE A 311 -8.68 10.60 -4.09
C ILE A 311 -8.17 10.70 -5.53
N TYR A 312 -6.85 10.74 -5.73
CA TYR A 312 -6.26 10.70 -7.07
C TYR A 312 -6.71 9.43 -7.81
N THR A 313 -6.66 8.29 -7.13
CA THR A 313 -6.97 6.98 -7.72
C THR A 313 -8.44 6.86 -8.10
N MET A 314 -9.36 7.40 -7.31
CA MET A 314 -10.79 7.52 -7.63
C MET A 314 -10.97 8.23 -8.98
N PHE A 315 -10.41 9.42 -9.14
CA PHE A 315 -10.53 10.16 -10.40
C PHE A 315 -9.80 9.51 -11.58
N ARG A 316 -8.65 8.87 -11.31
CA ARG A 316 -7.85 8.20 -12.33
C ARG A 316 -8.54 6.96 -12.88
N THR A 317 -9.07 6.10 -11.99
CA THR A 317 -9.71 4.83 -12.35
C THR A 317 -10.99 5.05 -13.14
N ASN A 318 -11.75 6.08 -12.78
CA ASN A 318 -13.00 6.42 -13.46
C ASN A 318 -12.81 7.29 -14.72
N GLY A 319 -11.56 7.63 -15.07
CA GLY A 319 -11.25 8.34 -16.31
C GLY A 319 -11.54 9.85 -16.26
N VAL A 320 -11.74 10.44 -15.08
CA VAL A 320 -11.77 11.89 -14.88
C VAL A 320 -10.36 12.47 -15.09
N ILE A 321 -9.35 11.79 -14.53
CA ILE A 321 -7.93 12.03 -14.78
C ILE A 321 -7.44 11.05 -15.87
N PRO A 322 -6.85 11.55 -16.98
CA PRO A 322 -6.36 10.71 -18.05
C PRO A 322 -5.14 9.89 -17.61
N ALA A 323 -4.93 8.76 -18.27
CA ALA A 323 -3.73 7.94 -18.07
C ALA A 323 -2.45 8.72 -18.37
N PRO A 324 -1.38 8.53 -17.57
CA PRO A 324 -0.10 9.15 -17.84
C PRO A 324 0.48 8.64 -19.17
N GLN A 325 0.98 9.54 -20.00
CA GLN A 325 1.49 9.18 -21.34
C GLN A 325 2.71 8.26 -21.31
N ASN A 326 3.51 8.32 -20.24
CA ASN A 326 4.70 7.49 -20.03
C ASN A 326 4.39 6.17 -19.29
N GLY A 327 3.11 5.90 -19.00
CA GLY A 327 2.67 4.70 -18.29
C GLY A 327 3.02 4.65 -16.80
N ARG A 328 3.55 5.74 -16.22
CA ARG A 328 3.87 5.83 -14.78
C ARG A 328 2.91 6.77 -14.09
N GLU A 329 2.17 6.24 -13.12
CA GLU A 329 1.31 7.05 -12.25
C GLU A 329 2.14 8.07 -11.46
N ASN A 330 1.60 9.28 -11.25
CA ASN A 330 2.31 10.35 -10.53
C ASN A 330 1.64 10.74 -9.21
N TYR A 331 0.40 10.27 -8.99
CA TYR A 331 -0.46 10.56 -7.83
C TYR A 331 -0.65 12.04 -7.51
N SER A 332 -0.34 12.94 -8.46
CA SER A 332 -0.45 14.38 -8.27
C SER A 332 -1.27 14.98 -9.41
N HIS A 333 -2.40 15.58 -9.04
CA HIS A 333 -3.30 16.24 -9.95
C HIS A 333 -4.06 17.34 -9.20
N PRO A 334 -4.41 18.48 -9.83
CA PRO A 334 -5.12 19.56 -9.14
C PRO A 334 -6.48 19.20 -8.50
N MET A 335 -7.03 18.02 -8.79
CA MET A 335 -8.28 17.53 -8.18
C MET A 335 -8.06 16.82 -6.83
N SER A 336 -6.82 16.42 -6.53
CA SER A 336 -6.42 15.73 -5.29
C SER A 336 -5.37 16.51 -4.51
N THR A 337 -4.52 17.27 -5.19
CA THR A 337 -3.47 18.11 -4.56
C THR A 337 -4.06 19.27 -3.77
N GLY A 338 -3.49 19.52 -2.60
CA GLY A 338 -4.01 20.48 -1.62
C GLY A 338 -5.07 19.87 -0.70
N TRP A 339 -5.19 18.54 -0.68
CA TRP A 339 -5.92 17.84 0.37
C TRP A 339 -5.28 18.16 1.71
N ALA A 340 -6.06 18.61 2.68
CA ALA A 340 -5.55 18.96 4.01
C ALA A 340 -5.99 17.96 5.08
N GLY A 341 -6.90 17.04 4.77
CA GLY A 341 -7.47 16.09 5.74
C GLY A 341 -8.91 15.72 5.39
N ASP A 342 -9.32 14.52 5.78
CA ASP A 342 -10.71 14.08 5.60
C ASP A 342 -11.20 13.12 6.69
N ARG A 343 -12.49 12.79 6.59
CA ARG A 343 -13.16 11.79 7.42
C ARG A 343 -14.31 11.20 6.62
N LEU A 344 -14.30 9.88 6.43
CA LEU A 344 -15.39 9.11 5.86
C LEU A 344 -16.04 8.27 6.96
N VAL A 345 -17.37 8.33 7.04
CA VAL A 345 -18.15 7.61 8.05
C VAL A 345 -19.21 6.77 7.32
N PRO A 346 -19.06 5.44 7.26
CA PRO A 346 -20.09 4.56 6.77
C PRO A 346 -21.27 4.46 7.75
N TYR A 347 -22.46 4.28 7.21
CA TYR A 347 -23.74 4.13 7.90
C TYR A 347 -24.48 2.91 7.35
N ASN A 348 -25.24 2.24 8.21
CA ASN A 348 -26.22 1.22 7.79
C ASN A 348 -27.59 1.50 8.41
N ASN A 349 -28.61 0.91 7.81
CA ASN A 349 -29.97 0.99 8.30
C ASN A 349 -30.56 -0.38 8.69
N THR A 350 -31.73 -0.37 9.34
CA THR A 350 -32.42 -1.58 9.79
C THR A 350 -32.91 -2.48 8.66
N ASP A 351 -32.97 -1.97 7.44
CA ASP A 351 -33.40 -2.69 6.23
C ASP A 351 -32.20 -3.33 5.49
N GLY A 352 -30.99 -3.21 6.04
CA GLY A 352 -29.76 -3.77 5.46
C GLY A 352 -29.18 -2.94 4.32
N GLN A 353 -29.56 -1.67 4.20
CA GLN A 353 -28.97 -0.74 3.24
C GLN A 353 -27.86 0.06 3.88
N ASN A 354 -26.93 0.51 3.05
CA ASN A 354 -25.76 1.27 3.45
C ASN A 354 -25.76 2.67 2.85
N GLY A 355 -24.92 3.53 3.40
CA GLY A 355 -24.63 4.86 2.87
C GLY A 355 -23.47 5.46 3.65
N TYR A 356 -23.07 6.68 3.32
CA TYR A 356 -21.93 7.31 4.01
C TYR A 356 -22.00 8.83 4.05
N VAL A 357 -21.21 9.39 4.95
CA VAL A 357 -20.84 10.81 4.96
C VAL A 357 -19.35 10.93 4.81
N TRP A 358 -18.90 11.61 3.77
CA TRP A 358 -17.49 11.92 3.56
C TRP A 358 -17.28 13.42 3.59
N LYS A 359 -16.40 13.87 4.49
CA LYS A 359 -16.07 15.28 4.66
C LYS A 359 -14.59 15.49 4.42
N THR A 360 -14.25 16.36 3.47
CA THR A 360 -12.88 16.70 3.11
C THR A 360 -12.59 18.16 3.41
N LYS A 361 -11.32 18.45 3.73
CA LYS A 361 -10.76 19.80 3.87
C LYS A 361 -9.60 19.96 2.91
N TRP A 362 -9.42 21.20 2.48
CA TRP A 362 -8.43 21.57 1.47
C TRP A 362 -7.62 22.78 1.90
N ASP A 363 -6.40 22.92 1.41
CA ASP A 363 -5.51 24.04 1.71
C ASP A 363 -6.14 25.38 1.34
N THR A 364 -6.81 25.44 0.18
CA THR A 364 -7.48 26.65 -0.30
C THR A 364 -8.89 26.37 -0.83
N GLU A 365 -9.71 27.42 -0.94
CA GLU A 365 -11.04 27.31 -1.56
C GLU A 365 -10.95 26.93 -3.05
N ARG A 366 -9.82 27.24 -3.69
CA ARG A 366 -9.55 26.84 -5.07
C ARG A 366 -9.37 25.33 -5.17
N ASP A 367 -8.59 24.73 -4.27
CA ASP A 367 -8.35 23.28 -4.28
C ASP A 367 -9.65 22.53 -3.96
N ALA A 368 -10.43 23.00 -2.96
CA ALA A 368 -11.77 22.49 -2.70
C ALA A 368 -12.71 22.57 -3.92
N LYS A 369 -12.64 23.67 -4.68
CA LYS A 369 -13.40 23.79 -5.94
C LYS A 369 -12.92 22.79 -6.99
N GLN A 370 -11.61 22.58 -7.14
CA GLN A 370 -11.06 21.64 -8.11
C GLN A 370 -11.48 20.20 -7.80
N PHE A 371 -11.55 19.82 -6.52
CA PHE A 371 -12.12 18.55 -6.09
C PHE A 371 -13.61 18.43 -6.46
N VAL A 372 -14.42 19.43 -6.12
CA VAL A 372 -15.87 19.43 -6.45
C VAL A 372 -16.10 19.31 -7.96
N ASP A 373 -15.38 20.10 -8.76
CA ASP A 373 -15.47 20.05 -10.22
C ASP A 373 -15.06 18.66 -10.77
N GLY A 374 -14.10 17.99 -10.12
CA GLY A 374 -13.72 16.61 -10.43
C GLY A 374 -14.80 15.59 -10.03
N TYR A 375 -15.38 15.73 -8.84
CA TYR A 375 -16.40 14.82 -8.31
C TYR A 375 -17.72 14.92 -9.07
N GLU A 376 -18.15 16.12 -9.45
CA GLU A 376 -19.32 16.29 -10.31
C GLU A 376 -19.10 15.64 -11.70
N ARG A 377 -17.89 15.78 -12.27
CA ARG A 377 -17.52 15.09 -13.52
C ARG A 377 -17.48 13.56 -13.38
N LEU A 378 -17.07 13.04 -12.22
CA LEU A 378 -17.15 11.61 -11.92
C LEU A 378 -18.61 11.15 -11.98
N LEU A 379 -19.51 11.83 -11.27
CA LEU A 379 -20.95 11.49 -11.28
C LEU A 379 -21.55 11.62 -12.70
N GLU A 380 -21.15 12.61 -13.49
CA GLU A 380 -21.55 12.76 -14.89
C GLU A 380 -21.09 11.58 -15.76
N GLN A 381 -19.89 11.02 -15.54
CA GLN A 381 -19.40 9.83 -16.26
C GLN A 381 -20.25 8.59 -15.97
N HIS A 382 -20.85 8.53 -14.77
CA HIS A 382 -21.86 7.54 -14.37
C HIS A 382 -23.29 7.94 -14.79
N ASN A 383 -23.43 8.91 -15.71
CA ASN A 383 -24.72 9.39 -16.25
C ASN A 383 -25.69 9.89 -15.17
N ALA A 384 -25.18 10.48 -14.09
CA ALA A 384 -26.00 11.01 -13.02
C ALA A 384 -26.98 12.09 -13.53
N SER A 385 -28.22 12.01 -13.05
CA SER A 385 -29.19 13.12 -13.16
C SER A 385 -29.03 14.05 -11.96
N ALA A 386 -29.04 15.36 -12.17
CA ALA A 386 -28.83 16.35 -11.11
C ALA A 386 -30.05 17.27 -10.94
N VAL A 387 -30.53 17.42 -9.70
CA VAL A 387 -31.60 18.34 -9.31
C VAL A 387 -31.23 18.98 -7.96
N ASP A 388 -31.16 20.31 -7.92
CA ASP A 388 -30.94 21.09 -6.70
C ASP A 388 -29.73 20.65 -5.83
N GLY A 389 -28.62 20.23 -6.46
CA GLY A 389 -27.40 19.80 -5.77
C GLY A 389 -27.41 18.33 -5.29
N THR A 390 -28.49 17.61 -5.58
CA THR A 390 -28.58 16.16 -5.45
C THR A 390 -28.39 15.52 -6.82
N HIS A 391 -27.50 14.53 -6.88
CA HIS A 391 -27.20 13.72 -8.03
C HIS A 391 -27.77 12.31 -7.81
N ARG A 392 -28.37 11.69 -8.82
CA ARG A 392 -28.84 10.31 -8.76
C ARG A 392 -28.32 9.54 -9.95
N LEU A 393 -27.63 8.45 -9.67
CA LEU A 393 -27.12 7.51 -10.67
C LEU A 393 -28.27 6.60 -11.15
N PRO A 394 -28.24 6.13 -12.41
CA PRO A 394 -29.23 5.18 -12.91
C PRO A 394 -29.18 3.87 -12.11
N GLU A 395 -30.32 3.20 -11.93
CA GLU A 395 -30.40 1.88 -11.26
C GLU A 395 -29.61 0.77 -11.97
N SER A 396 -29.21 0.99 -13.22
CA SER A 396 -28.35 0.08 -13.97
C SER A 396 -26.85 0.35 -13.78
N ASP A 397 -26.49 1.45 -13.14
CA ASP A 397 -25.11 1.78 -12.84
C ASP A 397 -24.60 0.87 -11.71
N PRO A 398 -23.32 0.44 -11.73
CA PRO A 398 -22.75 -0.38 -10.66
C PRO A 398 -22.60 0.34 -9.30
N TYR A 399 -22.78 1.67 -9.25
CA TYR A 399 -22.75 2.50 -8.04
C TYR A 399 -24.08 3.26 -7.86
N ALA A 400 -25.20 2.55 -8.00
CA ALA A 400 -26.52 3.13 -8.22
C ALA A 400 -27.12 3.78 -6.95
N ASP A 401 -26.69 5.00 -6.67
CA ASP A 401 -27.11 5.75 -5.48
C ASP A 401 -27.51 7.20 -5.75
N ALA A 402 -27.99 7.86 -4.69
CA ALA A 402 -28.10 9.30 -4.61
C ALA A 402 -26.92 9.92 -3.85
N PHE A 403 -26.46 11.08 -4.30
CA PHE A 403 -25.33 11.81 -3.75
C PHE A 403 -25.68 13.28 -3.60
N ARG A 404 -25.29 13.89 -2.49
CA ARG A 404 -25.36 15.34 -2.29
C ARG A 404 -23.99 15.89 -1.99
N VAL A 405 -23.55 16.84 -2.82
CA VAL A 405 -22.23 17.46 -2.75
C VAL A 405 -22.38 18.91 -2.31
N THR A 406 -21.85 19.26 -1.14
CA THR A 406 -21.94 20.61 -0.60
C THR A 406 -20.55 21.16 -0.29
N ARG A 407 -20.22 22.35 -0.81
CA ARG A 407 -18.98 23.06 -0.50
C ARG A 407 -19.24 24.31 0.34
N GLU A 408 -18.54 24.42 1.46
CA GLU A 408 -18.49 25.60 2.32
C GLU A 408 -17.03 26.05 2.48
N GLY A 409 -16.63 27.09 1.74
CA GLY A 409 -15.24 27.56 1.71
C GLY A 409 -14.27 26.44 1.28
N ARG A 410 -13.37 26.05 2.20
CA ARG A 410 -12.36 24.99 2.03
C ARG A 410 -12.86 23.58 2.35
N THR A 411 -14.12 23.43 2.73
CA THR A 411 -14.68 22.14 3.19
C THR A 411 -15.70 21.64 2.19
N VAL A 412 -15.63 20.35 1.87
CA VAL A 412 -16.61 19.66 1.03
C VAL A 412 -17.23 18.54 1.84
N THR A 413 -18.54 18.38 1.76
CA THR A 413 -19.28 17.26 2.36
C THR A 413 -20.05 16.55 1.27
N ILE A 414 -19.83 15.24 1.17
CA ILE A 414 -20.55 14.32 0.31
C ILE A 414 -21.39 13.44 1.22
N VAL A 415 -22.68 13.39 0.96
CA VAL A 415 -23.61 12.44 1.59
C VAL A 415 -24.11 11.50 0.51
N ASN A 416 -24.08 10.20 0.78
CA ASN A 416 -24.53 9.16 -0.12
C ASN A 416 -25.59 8.29 0.59
N ALA A 417 -26.62 7.91 -0.17
CA ALA A 417 -27.67 7.00 0.25
C ALA A 417 -28.33 6.33 -0.97
N PRO A 418 -29.04 5.19 -0.81
CA PRO A 418 -29.72 4.49 -1.90
C PRO A 418 -30.72 5.36 -2.66
N THR A 419 -31.38 6.27 -1.96
CA THR A 419 -32.35 7.18 -2.55
C THR A 419 -32.16 8.62 -2.09
N ALA A 420 -32.62 9.57 -2.91
CA ALA A 420 -32.50 11.00 -2.63
C ALA A 420 -33.20 11.42 -1.32
N ASP A 421 -34.34 10.79 -1.00
CA ASP A 421 -35.11 11.07 0.22
C ASP A 421 -34.41 10.56 1.49
N GLU A 422 -33.39 9.70 1.35
CA GLU A 422 -32.62 9.14 2.46
C GLU A 422 -31.38 9.97 2.80
N LEU A 423 -30.93 10.84 1.92
CA LEU A 423 -29.78 11.72 2.17
C LEU A 423 -29.97 12.56 3.43
N ASP A 424 -31.18 13.12 3.65
CA ASP A 424 -31.52 13.89 4.85
C ASP A 424 -31.65 13.04 6.12
N ARG A 425 -31.78 11.72 5.95
CA ARG A 425 -31.89 10.77 7.06
C ARG A 425 -30.52 10.30 7.56
N ILE A 426 -29.47 10.48 6.78
CA ILE A 426 -28.09 10.17 7.17
C ILE A 426 -27.39 11.39 7.75
N HIS A 427 -27.48 12.57 7.10
CA HIS A 427 -26.70 13.73 7.53
C HIS A 427 -27.26 15.12 7.22
#